data_AF-A0A2W6XPW8-F1
#
_entry.id   AF-A0A2W6XPW8-F1
#
_cell.length_a   1.000
_cell.length_b   1.000
_cell.length_c   1.000
_cell.angle_alpha   90.00
_cell.angle_beta   90.00
_cell.angle_gamma   90.00
#
_symmetry.space_group_name_H-M   'P 1'
#
loop_
_entity.id
_entity.type
_entity.pdbx_description
1 polymer ?
#
loop_
_entity_poly.entity_id
_entity_poly.type
_entity_poly.pdbx_seq_one_letter_code
_entity_poly.pdbx_strand_id
1 'polypeptide(L)'
;MSTSKKQILLFFAIIITNLLFAQTDLVKWGLTSNGNVTYTNSNVTASSITTSQNPISYDSQGMTVTGWNNTNIEHYRYFGFSVGSSNGNSVKLSNLAFEQERLDTKIQNYTIRYYIAPDSNNVDDWAFLYSLNTTVLVNNESIASNPVKNIPLNVTLSGTQRLVVRFFTSGTDWGAGWRIKANTLKITEAQASAPIANNDTFTAYKNNDNILDILGNDTSGSAINAISITQQPTHGTLVVTGTTNVTYKPTTGYTGTDSFK
;
A
#
# COMPACT_ATOMS: atom_id res chain seq x y z
N MET A 1 11.77 23.96 51.82
CA MET A 1 11.26 22.65 51.33
C MET A 1 12.16 22.19 50.19
N SER A 2 12.92 21.11 50.40
CA SER A 2 13.85 20.57 49.39
C SER A 2 13.08 19.80 48.32
N THR A 3 13.13 20.27 47.08
CA THR A 3 12.56 19.63 45.90
C THR A 3 13.52 18.54 45.40
N SER A 4 13.44 17.33 45.96
CA SER A 4 14.21 16.19 45.46
C SER A 4 13.67 15.74 44.10
N LYS A 5 14.48 15.88 43.04
CA LYS A 5 14.24 15.38 41.69
C LYS A 5 14.55 13.86 41.64
N LYS A 6 13.76 13.06 40.90
CA LYS A 6 13.95 11.60 40.69
C LYS A 6 14.34 11.26 39.24
N GLN A 7 14.72 10.01 38.98
CA GLN A 7 14.85 9.43 37.63
C GLN A 7 14.03 8.13 37.60
N ILE A 8 13.17 7.97 36.60
CA ILE A 8 12.36 6.79 36.29
C ILE A 8 12.83 6.29 34.94
N LEU A 9 13.10 4.99 34.79
CA LEU A 9 13.50 4.40 33.51
C LEU A 9 12.36 3.52 32.95
N LEU A 10 12.04 3.74 31.67
CA LEU A 10 11.15 2.89 30.87
C LEU A 10 11.99 1.94 30.01
N PHE A 11 11.65 0.65 29.97
CA PHE A 11 12.35 -0.36 29.17
C PHE A 11 11.42 -1.06 28.17
N PHE A 12 11.54 -0.73 26.89
CA PHE A 12 10.93 -1.49 25.79
C PHE A 12 11.85 -2.60 25.28
N ALA A 13 11.27 -3.74 24.91
CA ALA A 13 11.96 -4.80 24.17
C ALA A 13 11.64 -4.63 22.67
N ILE A 14 12.65 -4.30 21.86
CA ILE A 14 12.50 -4.12 20.41
C ILE A 14 13.05 -5.36 19.70
N ILE A 15 12.23 -5.96 18.84
CA ILE A 15 12.68 -6.86 17.77
C ILE A 15 13.02 -5.98 16.57
N ILE A 16 14.29 -5.94 16.18
CA ILE A 16 14.77 -5.20 15.02
C ILE A 16 14.36 -5.95 13.76
N THR A 17 13.46 -5.39 12.96
CA THR A 17 13.35 -5.75 11.55
C THR A 17 13.40 -4.49 10.70
N ASN A 18 14.39 -4.46 9.80
CA ASN A 18 14.65 -3.41 8.82
C ASN A 18 13.37 -2.77 8.25
N LEU A 19 13.29 -1.44 8.35
CA LEU A 19 12.29 -0.59 7.69
C LEU A 19 12.52 -0.59 6.17
N LEU A 20 12.11 -1.66 5.51
CA LEU A 20 11.49 -1.57 4.21
C LEU A 20 9.99 -1.39 4.49
N PHE A 21 9.33 -0.43 3.86
CA PHE A 21 7.86 -0.41 3.88
C PHE A 21 7.38 -1.75 3.32
N ALA A 22 6.99 -2.67 4.19
CA ALA A 22 6.48 -3.96 3.77
C ALA A 22 5.21 -3.68 2.96
N GLN A 23 5.22 -4.06 1.69
CA GLN A 23 4.02 -4.07 0.88
C GLN A 23 3.46 -5.48 0.92
N THR A 24 2.21 -5.61 1.34
CA THR A 24 1.50 -6.87 1.21
C THR A 24 0.83 -6.89 -0.15
N ASP A 25 1.08 -7.96 -0.90
CA ASP A 25 0.35 -8.18 -2.14
C ASP A 25 -1.14 -8.37 -1.78
N LEU A 26 -2.05 -7.72 -2.52
CA LEU A 26 -3.49 -7.93 -2.39
C LEU A 26 -4.00 -8.93 -3.42
N VAL A 27 -3.53 -8.76 -4.65
CA VAL A 27 -3.86 -9.60 -5.80
C VAL A 27 -2.71 -9.63 -6.78
N LYS A 28 -2.50 -10.79 -7.42
CA LYS A 28 -1.49 -11.03 -8.44
C LYS A 28 -2.10 -11.63 -9.68
N TRP A 29 -1.44 -11.39 -10.81
CA TRP A 29 -1.73 -12.08 -12.06
C TRP A 29 -0.50 -12.91 -12.48
N GLY A 30 -0.70 -14.22 -12.61
CA GLY A 30 0.39 -15.14 -12.97
C GLY A 30 0.88 -14.95 -14.40
N LEU A 31 -0.05 -14.66 -15.32
CA LEU A 31 0.22 -14.35 -16.74
C LEU A 31 0.96 -15.45 -17.52
N THR A 32 0.94 -16.69 -17.06
CA THR A 32 1.48 -17.86 -17.78
C THR A 32 0.39 -18.64 -18.54
N SER A 33 -0.87 -18.40 -18.21
CA SER A 33 -2.05 -18.90 -18.92
C SER A 33 -3.24 -17.98 -18.61
N ASN A 34 -4.16 -17.82 -19.57
CA ASN A 34 -5.49 -17.20 -19.43
C ASN A 34 -5.69 -16.19 -18.29
N GLY A 35 -4.80 -15.18 -18.17
CA GLY A 35 -4.93 -14.09 -17.22
C GLY A 35 -5.16 -14.52 -15.76
N ASN A 36 -4.58 -15.65 -15.32
CA ASN A 36 -4.78 -16.24 -13.98
C ASN A 36 -4.71 -15.18 -12.88
N VAL A 37 -5.74 -15.10 -12.04
CA VAL A 37 -5.78 -14.24 -10.85
C VAL A 37 -5.47 -15.10 -9.62
N THR A 38 -4.61 -14.61 -8.75
CA THR A 38 -4.35 -15.22 -7.44
C THR A 38 -4.57 -14.16 -6.36
N TYR A 39 -5.44 -14.47 -5.41
CA TYR A 39 -5.76 -13.61 -4.29
C TYR A 39 -4.83 -13.92 -3.12
N THR A 40 -4.24 -12.89 -2.56
CA THR A 40 -3.50 -12.97 -1.30
C THR A 40 -4.28 -12.34 -0.15
N ASN A 41 -5.30 -11.53 -0.44
CA ASN A 41 -6.25 -10.99 0.52
C ASN A 41 -7.68 -11.38 0.12
N SER A 42 -8.46 -11.95 1.06
CA SER A 42 -9.84 -12.35 0.83
C SER A 42 -10.81 -11.18 0.65
N ASN A 43 -10.40 -9.98 1.05
CA ASN A 43 -11.21 -8.76 0.97
C ASN A 43 -11.22 -8.12 -0.42
N VAL A 44 -10.43 -8.62 -1.37
CA VAL A 44 -10.39 -8.09 -2.74
C VAL A 44 -10.94 -9.10 -3.74
N THR A 45 -11.60 -8.57 -4.77
CA THR A 45 -11.93 -9.30 -5.99
C THR A 45 -11.21 -8.66 -7.15
N ALA A 46 -10.91 -9.43 -8.19
CA ALA A 46 -10.29 -8.91 -9.39
C ALA A 46 -10.73 -9.72 -10.60
N SER A 47 -10.80 -9.06 -11.75
CA SER A 47 -11.03 -9.75 -13.01
C SER A 47 -9.74 -10.36 -13.55
N SER A 48 -9.88 -11.39 -14.37
CA SER A 48 -8.83 -11.75 -15.33
C SER A 48 -8.49 -10.55 -16.21
N ILE A 49 -7.32 -10.61 -16.85
CA ILE A 49 -6.96 -9.63 -17.88
C ILE A 49 -7.93 -9.78 -19.06
N THR A 50 -8.50 -8.67 -19.49
CA THR A 50 -9.33 -8.58 -20.68
C THR A 50 -8.66 -7.71 -21.74
N THR A 51 -9.11 -7.86 -22.97
CA THR A 51 -8.76 -7.01 -24.10
C THR A 51 -9.99 -6.78 -24.96
N SER A 52 -10.01 -5.67 -25.70
CA SER A 52 -11.10 -5.35 -26.62
C SER A 52 -10.79 -5.89 -28.03
N GLN A 53 -9.70 -5.49 -28.66
CA GLN A 53 -9.32 -5.96 -30.02
C GLN A 53 -7.91 -6.55 -30.14
N ASN A 54 -7.08 -6.43 -29.11
CA ASN A 54 -5.69 -6.84 -29.21
C ASN A 54 -5.54 -8.34 -28.93
N PRO A 55 -4.93 -9.14 -29.81
CA PRO A 55 -4.65 -10.53 -29.51
C PRO A 55 -3.74 -10.64 -28.29
N ILE A 56 -4.04 -11.62 -27.42
CA ILE A 56 -3.21 -11.98 -26.28
C ILE A 56 -2.71 -13.41 -26.46
N SER A 57 -1.41 -13.60 -26.23
CA SER A 57 -0.78 -14.92 -26.10
C SER A 57 -0.06 -15.03 -24.76
N TYR A 58 0.01 -16.25 -24.21
CA TYR A 58 0.68 -16.54 -22.95
C TYR A 58 1.79 -17.57 -23.18
N ASP A 59 2.92 -17.38 -22.52
CA ASP A 59 4.02 -18.33 -22.45
C ASP A 59 4.66 -18.32 -21.05
N SER A 60 5.79 -19.01 -20.86
CA SER A 60 6.48 -19.05 -19.57
C SER A 60 7.11 -17.70 -19.17
N GLN A 61 7.31 -16.79 -20.12
CA GLN A 61 7.87 -15.45 -19.90
C GLN A 61 6.79 -14.43 -19.54
N GLY A 62 5.54 -14.66 -19.93
CA GLY A 62 4.39 -13.87 -19.50
C GLY A 62 3.30 -13.72 -20.55
N MET A 63 2.56 -12.61 -20.42
CA MET A 63 1.49 -12.26 -21.34
C MET A 63 2.00 -11.27 -22.38
N THR A 64 1.87 -11.63 -23.65
CA THR A 64 2.20 -10.76 -24.78
C THR A 64 0.93 -10.27 -25.45
N VAL A 65 0.85 -8.97 -25.67
CA VAL A 65 -0.26 -8.31 -26.38
C VAL A 65 0.26 -7.74 -27.69
N THR A 66 -0.40 -8.10 -28.79
CA THR A 66 -0.03 -7.67 -30.16
C THR A 66 -1.17 -6.89 -30.83
N GLY A 67 -1.07 -6.63 -32.15
CA GLY A 67 -2.14 -5.96 -32.90
C GLY A 67 -2.20 -4.44 -32.71
N TRP A 68 -1.12 -3.82 -32.25
CA TRP A 68 -1.00 -2.37 -32.10
C TRP A 68 -0.70 -1.72 -33.44
N ASN A 69 -1.73 -1.48 -34.28
CA ASN A 69 -1.55 -0.96 -35.64
C ASN A 69 -2.10 0.46 -35.90
N ASN A 70 -2.45 1.21 -34.84
CA ASN A 70 -2.79 2.63 -34.94
C ASN A 70 -1.63 3.52 -34.49
N THR A 71 -1.46 4.66 -35.17
CA THR A 71 -0.50 5.70 -34.82
C THR A 71 -0.75 6.32 -33.43
N ASN A 72 -2.01 6.35 -32.98
CA ASN A 72 -2.43 6.87 -31.69
C ASN A 72 -3.01 5.77 -30.81
N ILE A 73 -3.16 6.05 -29.52
CA ILE A 73 -3.95 5.19 -28.63
C ILE A 73 -5.42 5.29 -29.01
N GLU A 74 -6.12 4.16 -28.99
CA GLU A 74 -7.53 4.06 -29.37
C GLU A 74 -8.34 3.43 -28.25
N HIS A 75 -9.59 3.87 -28.10
CA HIS A 75 -10.48 3.43 -27.03
C HIS A 75 -10.77 1.91 -27.06
N TYR A 76 -10.77 1.30 -28.23
CA TYR A 76 -10.97 -0.14 -28.45
C TYR A 76 -9.65 -0.95 -28.49
N ARG A 77 -8.50 -0.31 -28.23
CA ARG A 77 -7.19 -0.98 -28.22
C ARG A 77 -6.51 -0.81 -26.89
N TYR A 78 -6.79 -1.77 -26.03
CA TYR A 78 -6.18 -1.88 -24.72
C TYR A 78 -6.20 -3.33 -24.26
N PHE A 79 -5.42 -3.57 -23.22
CA PHE A 79 -5.71 -4.63 -22.26
C PHE A 79 -5.89 -4.01 -20.88
N GLY A 80 -6.61 -4.69 -20.00
CA GLY A 80 -6.94 -4.13 -18.71
C GLY A 80 -7.45 -5.16 -17.72
N PHE A 81 -7.67 -4.69 -16.51
CA PHE A 81 -8.26 -5.48 -15.43
C PHE A 81 -9.02 -4.56 -14.49
N SER A 82 -9.74 -5.19 -13.57
CA SER A 82 -10.40 -4.50 -12.48
C SER A 82 -10.02 -5.10 -11.13
N VAL A 83 -10.02 -4.27 -10.10
CA VAL A 83 -9.94 -4.68 -8.68
C VAL A 83 -11.10 -4.04 -7.95
N GLY A 84 -11.85 -4.81 -7.19
CA GLY A 84 -12.97 -4.32 -6.38
C GLY A 84 -12.85 -4.79 -4.94
N SER A 85 -13.60 -4.14 -4.06
CA SER A 85 -13.81 -4.67 -2.72
C SER A 85 -14.72 -5.91 -2.76
N SER A 86 -14.45 -6.88 -1.90
CA SER A 86 -15.39 -7.96 -1.59
C SER A 86 -16.20 -7.59 -0.34
N ASN A 87 -17.45 -8.05 -0.30
CA ASN A 87 -18.31 -7.97 0.90
C ASN A 87 -18.53 -6.55 1.45
N GLY A 88 -18.36 -5.51 0.62
CA GLY A 88 -18.60 -4.11 1.00
C GLY A 88 -17.51 -3.47 1.86
N ASN A 89 -16.37 -4.14 2.07
CA ASN A 89 -15.26 -3.63 2.87
C ASN A 89 -14.63 -2.38 2.25
N SER A 90 -13.93 -1.58 3.05
CA SER A 90 -13.00 -0.59 2.52
C SER A 90 -11.66 -1.27 2.22
N VAL A 91 -11.12 -1.07 1.01
CA VAL A 91 -9.83 -1.65 0.58
C VAL A 91 -8.93 -0.54 0.08
N LYS A 92 -7.73 -0.45 0.66
CA LYS A 92 -6.70 0.51 0.22
C LYS A 92 -5.79 -0.15 -0.81
N LEU A 93 -5.73 0.44 -2.00
CA LEU A 93 -4.83 0.07 -3.09
C LEU A 93 -3.69 1.09 -3.14
N SER A 94 -2.50 0.66 -2.74
CA SER A 94 -1.34 1.54 -2.61
C SER A 94 -0.53 1.64 -3.88
N ASN A 95 -0.20 0.51 -4.52
CA ASN A 95 0.63 0.51 -5.72
C ASN A 95 0.16 -0.49 -6.77
N LEU A 96 0.41 -0.16 -8.03
CA LEU A 96 0.41 -1.05 -9.18
C LEU A 96 1.86 -1.40 -9.53
N ALA A 97 2.24 -2.67 -9.46
CA ALA A 97 3.57 -3.12 -9.81
C ALA A 97 3.53 -4.16 -10.93
N PHE A 98 4.50 -4.11 -11.84
CA PHE A 98 4.70 -5.09 -12.91
C PHE A 98 6.09 -4.93 -13.54
N GLU A 99 6.57 -5.97 -14.20
CA GLU A 99 7.68 -5.87 -15.13
C GLU A 99 7.18 -6.01 -16.56
N GLN A 100 7.86 -5.34 -17.48
CA GLN A 100 7.49 -5.29 -18.88
C GLN A 100 8.71 -5.38 -19.78
N GLU A 101 8.47 -5.80 -21.01
CA GLU A 101 9.46 -5.72 -22.06
C GLU A 101 8.81 -5.48 -23.42
N ARG A 102 9.61 -4.90 -24.30
CA ARG A 102 9.26 -4.63 -25.68
C ARG A 102 9.84 -5.73 -26.56
N LEU A 103 9.01 -6.39 -27.35
CA LEU A 103 9.45 -7.45 -28.27
C LEU A 103 9.76 -6.94 -29.69
N ASP A 104 9.27 -5.75 -30.04
CA ASP A 104 9.48 -5.13 -31.35
C ASP A 104 9.64 -3.61 -31.23
N THR A 105 10.49 -3.00 -32.07
CA THR A 105 10.79 -1.55 -32.05
C THR A 105 9.65 -0.62 -32.47
N LYS A 106 8.58 -1.13 -33.09
CA LYS A 106 7.45 -0.37 -33.64
C LYS A 106 6.47 0.12 -32.59
N ILE A 107 6.43 -0.53 -31.42
CA ILE A 107 5.83 0.05 -30.22
C ILE A 107 6.96 0.66 -29.39
N GLN A 108 6.75 1.82 -28.79
CA GLN A 108 7.82 2.48 -28.02
C GLN A 108 7.35 2.85 -26.63
N ASN A 109 6.18 3.48 -26.59
CA ASN A 109 5.67 4.09 -25.39
C ASN A 109 4.31 3.52 -25.02
N TYR A 110 3.94 3.67 -23.76
CA TYR A 110 2.66 3.24 -23.24
C TYR A 110 2.05 4.29 -22.32
N THR A 111 0.73 4.19 -22.19
CA THR A 111 -0.07 5.02 -21.31
C THR A 111 -0.94 4.12 -20.46
N ILE A 112 -1.03 4.40 -19.16
CA ILE A 112 -1.92 3.68 -18.24
C ILE A 112 -2.89 4.69 -17.67
N ARG A 113 -4.17 4.34 -17.67
CA ARG A 113 -5.24 5.12 -17.06
C ARG A 113 -6.05 4.24 -16.13
N TYR A 114 -6.67 4.85 -15.13
CA TYR A 114 -7.70 4.19 -14.34
C TYR A 114 -8.96 5.03 -14.17
N TYR A 115 -10.03 4.33 -13.82
CA TYR A 115 -11.31 4.90 -13.41
C TYR A 115 -11.82 4.15 -12.17
N ILE A 116 -12.45 4.86 -11.24
CA ILE A 116 -13.18 4.23 -10.12
C ILE A 116 -14.64 4.13 -10.52
N ALA A 117 -15.06 2.94 -10.94
CA ALA A 117 -16.45 2.64 -11.25
C ALA A 117 -17.24 2.43 -9.94
N PRO A 118 -18.52 2.86 -9.88
CA PRO A 118 -19.34 2.76 -8.67
C PRO A 118 -19.74 1.32 -8.31
N ASP A 119 -19.92 0.44 -9.29
CA ASP A 119 -20.51 -0.89 -9.07
C ASP A 119 -20.05 -1.98 -10.06
N SER A 120 -19.85 -1.65 -11.34
CA SER A 120 -19.59 -2.65 -12.39
C SER A 120 -18.20 -2.53 -13.04
N ASN A 121 -17.77 -3.63 -13.65
CA ASN A 121 -16.59 -3.66 -14.52
C ASN A 121 -16.86 -3.17 -15.93
N ASN A 122 -18.12 -2.99 -16.28
CA ASN A 122 -18.52 -2.69 -17.65
C ASN A 122 -18.46 -1.18 -17.87
N VAL A 123 -17.26 -0.69 -18.12
CA VAL A 123 -17.01 0.72 -18.43
C VAL A 123 -16.92 0.86 -19.94
N ASP A 124 -17.75 1.74 -20.51
CA ASP A 124 -17.73 2.03 -21.94
C ASP A 124 -16.33 2.45 -22.41
N ASP A 125 -15.89 1.86 -23.53
CA ASP A 125 -14.54 2.02 -24.05
C ASP A 125 -14.25 3.45 -24.46
N TRP A 126 -15.17 4.04 -25.25
CA TRP A 126 -15.07 5.41 -25.72
C TRP A 126 -15.05 6.39 -24.54
N ALA A 127 -16.01 6.24 -23.63
CA ALA A 127 -16.14 7.12 -22.49
C ALA A 127 -14.90 7.06 -21.60
N PHE A 128 -14.37 5.88 -21.31
CA PHE A 128 -13.15 5.73 -20.53
C PHE A 128 -11.98 6.54 -21.09
N LEU A 129 -11.79 6.54 -22.41
CA LEU A 129 -10.66 7.24 -22.99
C LEU A 129 -10.89 8.75 -23.13
N TYR A 130 -12.11 9.17 -23.47
CA TYR A 130 -12.36 10.54 -23.94
C TYR A 130 -13.30 11.40 -23.09
N SER A 131 -14.20 10.83 -22.29
CA SER A 131 -15.24 11.61 -21.60
C SER A 131 -15.38 11.36 -20.10
N LEU A 132 -14.97 10.19 -19.61
CA LEU A 132 -14.82 9.94 -18.19
C LEU A 132 -13.60 10.69 -17.68
N ASN A 133 -13.69 11.19 -16.46
CA ASN A 133 -12.58 11.81 -15.72
C ASN A 133 -11.59 10.73 -15.25
N THR A 134 -10.98 10.02 -16.20
CA THR A 134 -9.99 8.98 -15.90
C THR A 134 -8.68 9.62 -15.46
N THR A 135 -8.03 8.99 -14.48
CA THR A 135 -6.73 9.42 -13.98
C THR A 135 -5.64 8.79 -14.82
N VAL A 136 -4.68 9.59 -15.27
CA VAL A 136 -3.48 9.11 -15.98
C VAL A 136 -2.44 8.68 -14.95
N LEU A 137 -2.09 7.39 -14.93
CA LEU A 137 -1.04 6.83 -14.07
C LEU A 137 0.34 6.91 -14.72
N VAL A 138 0.37 6.65 -16.03
CA VAL A 138 1.57 6.73 -16.85
C VAL A 138 1.17 7.43 -18.14
N ASN A 139 1.95 8.41 -18.55
CA ASN A 139 1.68 9.20 -19.74
C ASN A 139 2.80 9.05 -20.76
N ASN A 140 2.55 8.28 -21.83
CA ASN A 140 3.44 8.14 -22.98
C ASN A 140 4.91 7.84 -22.61
N GLU A 141 5.12 6.90 -21.69
CA GLU A 141 6.44 6.55 -21.17
C GLU A 141 7.08 5.42 -22.00
N SER A 142 8.41 5.43 -22.19
CA SER A 142 9.15 4.37 -22.89
C SER A 142 9.07 3.03 -22.17
N ILE A 143 8.71 1.97 -22.91
CA ILE A 143 8.70 0.57 -22.44
C ILE A 143 10.13 0.09 -22.16
N ALA A 144 11.06 0.39 -23.07
CA ALA A 144 12.43 -0.13 -23.02
C ALA A 144 13.27 0.50 -21.89
N SER A 145 12.99 1.76 -21.54
CA SER A 145 13.74 2.49 -20.52
C SER A 145 13.24 2.21 -19.10
N ASN A 146 12.05 1.63 -18.95
CA ASN A 146 11.41 1.39 -17.65
C ASN A 146 10.85 -0.03 -17.57
N PRO A 147 11.71 -1.06 -17.58
CA PRO A 147 11.29 -2.47 -17.60
C PRO A 147 10.65 -2.95 -16.29
N VAL A 148 10.80 -2.20 -15.20
CA VAL A 148 10.21 -2.50 -13.89
C VAL A 148 9.40 -1.30 -13.42
N LYS A 149 8.14 -1.51 -13.04
CA LYS A 149 7.22 -0.46 -12.59
C LYS A 149 6.70 -0.76 -11.20
N ASN A 150 6.66 0.29 -10.38
CA ASN A 150 5.96 0.32 -9.11
C ASN A 150 5.32 1.71 -8.96
N ILE A 151 4.08 1.82 -9.39
CA ILE A 151 3.36 3.09 -9.58
C ILE A 151 2.43 3.31 -8.39
N PRO A 152 2.54 4.44 -7.66
CA PRO A 152 1.59 4.79 -6.61
C PRO A 152 0.17 4.95 -7.17
N LEU A 153 -0.81 4.34 -6.51
CA LEU A 153 -2.25 4.48 -6.78
C LEU A 153 -2.92 5.38 -5.73
N ASN A 154 -2.68 5.11 -4.44
CA ASN A 154 -3.32 5.80 -3.32
C ASN A 154 -4.86 5.87 -3.41
N VAL A 155 -5.48 4.76 -3.80
CA VAL A 155 -6.93 4.64 -3.97
C VAL A 155 -7.52 3.89 -2.78
N THR A 156 -8.63 4.36 -2.23
CA THR A 156 -9.46 3.59 -1.30
C THR A 156 -10.78 3.26 -1.97
N LEU A 157 -11.05 1.97 -2.16
CA LEU A 157 -12.34 1.48 -2.63
C LEU A 157 -13.27 1.26 -1.45
N SER A 158 -14.55 1.52 -1.63
CA SER A 158 -15.60 1.28 -0.62
C SER A 158 -16.85 0.65 -1.26
N GLY A 159 -17.61 -0.11 -0.48
CA GLY A 159 -18.85 -0.72 -0.95
C GLY A 159 -18.63 -1.60 -2.19
N THR A 160 -19.31 -1.25 -3.28
CA THR A 160 -19.26 -1.98 -4.57
C THR A 160 -18.26 -1.39 -5.57
N GLN A 161 -17.48 -0.38 -5.17
CA GLN A 161 -16.58 0.32 -6.08
C GLN A 161 -15.50 -0.59 -6.66
N ARG A 162 -15.12 -0.29 -7.90
CA ARG A 162 -14.10 -1.04 -8.65
C ARG A 162 -13.11 -0.09 -9.30
N LEU A 163 -11.83 -0.31 -9.04
CA LEU A 163 -10.74 0.27 -9.83
C LEU A 163 -10.66 -0.47 -11.17
N VAL A 164 -10.86 0.23 -12.28
CA VAL A 164 -10.68 -0.29 -13.64
C VAL A 164 -9.42 0.33 -14.22
N VAL A 165 -8.44 -0.49 -14.59
CA VAL A 165 -7.14 -0.06 -15.13
C VAL A 165 -7.02 -0.53 -16.58
N ARG A 166 -6.63 0.37 -17.49
CA ARG A 166 -6.40 0.07 -18.90
C ARG A 166 -5.03 0.55 -19.35
N PHE A 167 -4.38 -0.28 -20.16
CA PHE A 167 -3.05 -0.09 -20.71
C PHE A 167 -3.20 0.12 -22.21
N PHE A 168 -2.62 1.21 -22.71
CA PHE A 168 -2.67 1.61 -24.10
C PHE A 168 -1.27 1.77 -24.64
N THR A 169 -1.09 1.43 -25.91
CA THR A 169 0.09 1.80 -26.69
C THR A 169 -0.35 2.07 -28.12
N SER A 170 0.53 2.70 -28.89
CA SER A 170 0.39 2.87 -30.33
C SER A 170 1.51 2.14 -31.06
N GLY A 171 1.24 1.74 -32.29
CA GLY A 171 2.17 1.02 -33.14
C GLY A 171 1.62 0.95 -34.56
N THR A 172 2.42 0.52 -35.52
CA THR A 172 2.02 0.48 -36.94
C THR A 172 2.09 -0.92 -37.53
N ASP A 173 2.13 -1.96 -36.68
CA ASP A 173 2.32 -3.34 -37.09
C ASP A 173 1.44 -4.28 -36.25
N TRP A 174 0.84 -5.28 -36.91
CA TRP A 174 0.11 -6.36 -36.26
C TRP A 174 1.02 -7.26 -35.41
N GLY A 175 2.28 -7.43 -35.81
CA GLY A 175 3.27 -8.24 -35.11
C GLY A 175 3.94 -7.54 -33.92
N ALA A 176 3.74 -6.24 -33.74
CA ALA A 176 4.38 -5.50 -32.65
C ALA A 176 3.87 -5.99 -31.29
N GLY A 177 4.77 -6.51 -30.45
CA GLY A 177 4.43 -7.16 -29.19
C GLY A 177 4.91 -6.42 -27.96
N TRP A 178 4.00 -6.19 -27.01
CA TRP A 178 4.29 -5.72 -25.66
C TRP A 178 4.06 -6.86 -24.68
N ARG A 179 5.06 -7.21 -23.87
CA ARG A 179 4.95 -8.26 -22.86
C ARG A 179 4.93 -7.69 -21.45
N ILE A 180 4.00 -8.18 -20.63
CA ILE A 180 4.03 -8.07 -19.17
C ILE A 180 4.53 -9.41 -18.62
N LYS A 181 5.61 -9.38 -17.85
CA LYS A 181 6.32 -10.60 -17.44
C LYS A 181 5.52 -11.42 -16.42
N ALA A 182 5.66 -12.74 -16.51
CA ALA A 182 5.01 -13.70 -15.64
C ALA A 182 5.24 -13.40 -14.16
N ASN A 183 4.18 -13.52 -13.35
CA ASN A 183 4.20 -13.38 -11.89
C ASN A 183 4.67 -12.01 -11.34
N THR A 184 4.73 -10.97 -12.18
CA THR A 184 5.17 -9.63 -11.75
C THR A 184 4.01 -8.65 -11.54
N LEU A 185 2.90 -8.82 -12.29
CA LEU A 185 1.75 -7.93 -12.20
C LEU A 185 0.98 -8.14 -10.90
N LYS A 186 0.84 -7.07 -10.11
CA LYS A 186 0.16 -7.10 -8.81
C LYS A 186 -0.33 -5.73 -8.35
N ILE A 187 -1.35 -5.74 -7.50
CA ILE A 187 -1.74 -4.60 -6.67
C ILE A 187 -1.33 -4.88 -5.23
N THR A 188 -0.73 -3.89 -4.57
CA THR A 188 -0.29 -4.01 -3.18
C THR A 188 -1.00 -3.01 -2.28
N GLU A 189 -1.00 -3.31 -0.99
CA GLU A 189 -1.33 -2.39 0.09
C GLU A 189 -0.05 -2.07 0.86
N ALA A 190 0.16 -0.79 1.15
CA ALA A 190 1.23 -0.37 2.06
C ALA A 190 0.86 -0.81 3.48
N GLN A 191 1.69 -1.65 4.09
CA GLN A 191 1.48 -2.05 5.46
C GLN A 191 1.81 -0.86 6.38
N ALA A 192 0.94 -0.61 7.35
CA ALA A 192 1.22 0.32 8.43
C ALA A 192 2.46 -0.19 9.20
N SER A 193 3.51 0.63 9.29
CA SER A 193 4.68 0.32 10.11
C SER A 193 4.33 0.51 11.59
N ALA A 194 4.68 -0.49 12.41
CA ALA A 194 4.58 -0.39 13.85
C ALA A 194 5.37 0.83 14.35
N PRO A 195 4.89 1.54 15.38
CA PRO A 195 5.69 2.57 16.03
C PRO A 195 6.94 1.93 16.64
N ILE A 196 8.05 2.67 16.60
CA ILE A 196 9.28 2.30 17.31
C ILE A 196 9.27 3.06 18.62
N ALA A 197 9.10 2.30 19.71
CA ALA A 197 9.19 2.81 21.07
C ALA A 197 10.65 2.95 21.50
N ASN A 198 11.04 4.09 22.06
CA ASN A 198 12.35 4.35 22.62
C ASN A 198 12.26 4.45 24.15
N ASN A 199 13.32 4.03 24.83
CA ASN A 199 13.34 4.07 26.29
C ASN A 199 13.33 5.52 26.78
N ASP A 200 12.38 5.85 27.64
CA ASP A 200 12.31 7.15 28.30
C ASP A 200 13.00 7.18 29.65
N THR A 201 13.37 8.40 30.06
CA THR A 201 13.75 8.68 31.44
C THR A 201 13.06 9.94 31.96
N PHE A 202 12.33 9.83 33.07
CA PHE A 202 11.56 10.95 33.65
C PHE A 202 11.95 11.29 35.07
N THR A 203 11.71 12.55 35.47
CA THR A 203 11.80 12.98 36.86
C THR A 203 10.42 13.15 37.48
N ALA A 204 10.11 12.35 38.51
CA ALA A 204 8.86 12.44 39.26
C ALA A 204 9.04 13.07 40.64
N TYR A 205 8.06 13.87 41.06
CA TYR A 205 7.96 14.43 42.40
C TYR A 205 7.23 13.45 43.33
N LYS A 206 7.81 13.21 44.52
CA LYS A 206 7.15 12.38 45.54
C LYS A 206 5.83 13.01 45.97
N ASN A 207 4.86 12.17 46.36
CA ASN A 207 3.53 12.56 46.86
C ASN A 207 2.70 13.41 45.88
N ASN A 208 3.08 13.47 44.60
CA ASN A 208 2.35 14.15 43.55
C ASN A 208 2.08 13.17 42.40
N ASP A 209 1.03 13.43 41.65
CA ASP A 209 0.78 12.78 40.37
C ASP A 209 1.70 13.40 39.31
N ASN A 210 2.32 12.57 38.48
CA ASN A 210 3.30 12.98 37.48
C ASN A 210 2.80 12.59 36.10
N ILE A 211 2.55 13.58 35.25
CA ILE A 211 2.16 13.34 33.86
C ILE A 211 3.44 13.15 33.05
N LEU A 212 3.56 12.01 32.38
CA LEU A 212 4.72 11.61 31.59
C LEU A 212 4.29 11.52 30.12
N ASP A 213 5.01 12.24 29.25
CA ASP A 213 4.90 12.11 27.80
C ASP A 213 5.85 11.00 27.33
N ILE A 214 5.28 9.81 27.09
CA ILE A 214 6.03 8.59 26.78
C ILE A 214 6.20 8.33 25.29
N LEU A 215 5.73 9.25 24.44
CA LEU A 215 5.87 9.13 22.99
C LEU A 215 6.82 10.18 22.41
N GLY A 216 7.35 11.08 23.24
CA GLY A 216 8.13 12.23 22.79
C GLY A 216 9.42 11.87 22.04
N ASN A 217 9.99 10.68 22.29
CA ASN A 217 11.17 10.16 21.59
C ASN A 217 10.83 8.99 20.65
N ASP A 218 9.57 8.59 20.52
CA ASP A 218 9.13 7.46 19.69
C ASP A 218 9.05 7.86 18.22
N THR A 219 9.35 6.92 17.33
CA THR A 219 9.16 7.13 15.88
C THR A 219 7.87 6.45 15.44
N SER A 220 6.86 7.24 15.08
CA SER A 220 5.62 6.70 14.54
C SER A 220 5.76 6.40 13.05
N GLY A 221 5.65 5.12 12.69
CA GLY A 221 5.48 4.71 11.29
C GLY A 221 4.03 4.86 10.80
N SER A 222 3.07 4.97 11.72
CA SER A 222 1.63 5.17 11.52
C SER A 222 1.02 5.73 12.81
N ALA A 223 -0.25 6.16 12.78
CA ALA A 223 -0.93 6.68 13.98
C ALA A 223 -0.91 5.64 15.14
N ILE A 224 -0.56 6.09 16.35
CA ILE A 224 -0.60 5.27 17.56
C ILE A 224 -2.03 5.22 18.06
N ASN A 225 -2.63 4.04 18.05
CA ASN A 225 -4.06 3.87 18.34
C ASN A 225 -4.36 3.50 19.80
N ALA A 226 -3.37 2.98 20.54
CA ALA A 226 -3.52 2.59 21.93
C ALA A 226 -2.16 2.55 22.64
N ILE A 227 -2.19 2.75 23.96
CA ILE A 227 -1.07 2.56 24.89
C ILE A 227 -1.51 1.49 25.89
N SER A 228 -0.70 0.47 26.12
CA SER A 228 -0.94 -0.56 27.12
C SER A 228 0.25 -0.68 28.05
N ILE A 229 0.00 -0.65 29.36
CA ILE A 229 1.02 -0.86 30.39
C ILE A 229 1.12 -2.37 30.62
N THR A 230 2.23 -2.97 30.20
CA THR A 230 2.50 -4.41 30.34
C THR A 230 3.13 -4.76 31.69
N GLN A 231 3.77 -3.79 32.35
CA GLN A 231 4.33 -3.94 33.69
C GLN A 231 4.14 -2.66 34.49
N GLN A 232 3.39 -2.77 35.58
CA GLN A 232 3.25 -1.67 36.54
C GLN A 232 4.57 -1.42 37.30
N PRO A 233 4.83 -0.17 37.72
CA PRO A 233 5.89 0.15 38.66
C PRO A 233 5.73 -0.61 39.99
N THR A 234 6.85 -0.87 40.65
CA THR A 234 6.88 -1.60 41.94
C THR A 234 6.60 -0.70 43.14
N HIS A 235 6.83 0.61 43.00
CA HIS A 235 6.71 1.58 44.10
C HIS A 235 5.78 2.76 43.74
N GLY A 236 4.80 2.48 42.88
CA GLY A 236 3.76 3.42 42.51
C GLY A 236 2.70 2.76 41.64
N THR A 237 1.87 3.58 41.04
CA THR A 237 0.85 3.17 40.07
C THR A 237 0.98 4.01 38.82
N LEU A 238 0.76 3.38 37.66
CA LEU A 238 0.78 4.04 36.36
C LEU A 238 -0.57 3.83 35.67
N VAL A 239 -1.17 4.91 35.20
CA VAL A 239 -2.45 4.89 34.51
C VAL A 239 -2.32 5.62 33.18
N VAL A 240 -2.88 5.07 32.11
CA VAL A 240 -2.98 5.78 30.82
C VAL A 240 -4.03 6.87 30.96
N THR A 241 -3.64 8.12 30.77
CA THR A 241 -4.51 9.30 31.02
C THR A 241 -4.72 10.17 29.80
N GLY A 242 -4.22 9.76 28.63
CA GLY A 242 -4.47 10.40 27.35
C GLY A 242 -4.10 9.50 26.17
N THR A 243 -4.14 10.06 24.96
CA THR A 243 -3.71 9.36 23.74
C THR A 243 -2.19 9.24 23.61
N THR A 244 -1.44 10.04 24.36
CA THR A 244 0.04 10.12 24.30
C THR A 244 0.72 10.06 25.67
N ASN A 245 -0.04 10.04 26.77
CA ASN A 245 0.48 10.30 28.12
C ASN A 245 0.03 9.23 29.13
N VAL A 246 0.86 9.06 30.15
CA VAL A 246 0.55 8.27 31.35
C VAL A 246 0.73 9.13 32.60
N THR A 247 -0.03 8.83 33.64
CA THR A 247 0.11 9.43 34.97
C THR A 247 0.73 8.43 35.94
N TYR A 248 1.89 8.79 36.48
CA TYR A 248 2.58 8.05 37.54
C TYR A 248 2.31 8.66 38.92
N LYS A 249 1.82 7.84 39.84
CA LYS A 249 1.62 8.18 41.24
C LYS A 249 2.50 7.28 42.12
N PRO A 250 3.58 7.81 42.73
CA PRO A 250 4.40 7.07 43.67
C PRO A 250 3.61 6.68 44.92
N THR A 251 3.96 5.56 45.55
CA THR A 251 3.53 5.25 46.91
C THR A 251 3.93 6.38 47.86
N THR A 252 3.03 6.78 48.76
CA THR A 252 3.26 7.89 49.69
C THR A 252 4.59 7.75 50.43
N GLY A 253 5.41 8.78 50.37
CA GLY A 253 6.73 8.84 51.02
C GLY A 253 7.86 8.14 50.25
N TYR A 254 7.58 7.36 49.21
CA TYR A 254 8.61 6.62 48.49
C TYR A 254 9.65 7.54 47.82
N THR A 255 10.91 7.15 47.91
CA THR A 255 12.06 7.75 47.23
C THR A 255 12.97 6.65 46.72
N GLY A 256 13.25 6.65 45.42
CA GLY A 256 14.03 5.61 44.75
C GLY A 256 13.69 5.55 43.27
N THR A 257 14.40 4.69 42.55
CA THR A 257 14.15 4.38 41.13
C THR A 257 12.97 3.42 41.00
N ASP A 258 12.14 3.66 40.00
CA ASP A 258 11.06 2.77 39.62
C ASP A 258 11.13 2.51 38.12
N SER A 259 10.45 1.46 37.65
CA SER A 259 10.44 1.06 36.24
C SER A 259 9.11 0.46 35.85
N PHE A 260 8.66 0.74 34.63
CA PHE A 260 7.43 0.22 34.06
C PHE A 260 7.65 -0.21 32.60
N LYS A 261 6.66 -0.90 32.02
CA LYS A 261 6.60 -1.32 30.62
C LYS A 261 5.16 -1.34 30.12
#